data_AF-A0A7V8FFG4-F1
#
_entry.id   AF-A0A7V8FFG4-F1
#
_cell.length_a   1.000
_cell.length_b   1.000
_cell.length_c   1.000
_cell.angle_alpha   90.00
_cell.angle_beta   90.00
_cell.angle_gamma   90.00
#
_symmetry.space_group_name_H-M   'P 1'
#
loop_
_entity.id
_entity.type
_entity.pdbx_description
1 polymer ?
#
loop_
_entity_poly.entity_id
_entity_poly.type
_entity_poly.pdbx_seq_one_letter_code
_entity_poly.pdbx_strand_id
1 'polypeptide(L)'
;MLHLARALGVSVAAVQAALYDSGLEAAHDSGALDGPTYLAQLGALLGCHVDVPAWTAARQAASHPQQAVLQRLQTLQVPLAVLTNNGALMAQALPMLLPGLFPALQGRVFCSAGGDLRKPHPAVFQHVLAVLGVAPAHTLFVDDLFTNVRGARGRPARGDGVRRAWVGQGVEALRCALIRGQSPLPRRGL
;
A
#
# COMPACT_ATOMS: atom_id res chain seq x y z
N MET A 1 -8.75 14.03 -5.19
CA MET A 1 -9.34 14.87 -6.26
C MET A 1 -9.23 16.36 -5.98
N LEU A 2 -9.80 16.90 -4.88
CA LEU A 2 -9.79 18.35 -4.59
C LEU A 2 -8.41 18.99 -4.65
N HIS A 3 -7.42 18.40 -3.99
CA HIS A 3 -6.06 18.93 -3.95
C HIS A 3 -5.36 18.91 -5.31
N LEU A 4 -5.61 17.86 -6.11
CA LEU A 4 -5.05 17.76 -7.46
C LEU A 4 -5.69 18.78 -8.39
N ALA A 5 -7.01 18.93 -8.33
CA ALA A 5 -7.76 19.94 -9.08
C ALA A 5 -7.24 21.35 -8.78
N ARG A 6 -7.05 21.67 -7.49
CA ARG A 6 -6.47 22.94 -7.05
C ARG A 6 -5.04 23.15 -7.55
N ALA A 7 -4.19 22.12 -7.48
CA ALA A 7 -2.79 22.20 -7.90
C ALA A 7 -2.66 22.43 -9.42
N LEU A 8 -3.57 21.86 -10.20
CA LEU A 8 -3.54 21.93 -11.67
C LEU A 8 -4.42 23.04 -12.26
N GLY A 9 -5.19 23.76 -11.43
CA GLY A 9 -6.10 24.81 -11.90
C GLY A 9 -7.30 24.28 -12.71
N VAL A 10 -7.70 23.03 -12.49
CA VAL A 10 -8.83 22.37 -13.19
C VAL A 10 -9.99 22.11 -12.23
N SER A 11 -11.16 21.74 -12.76
CA SER A 11 -12.32 21.42 -11.92
C SER A 11 -12.19 20.05 -11.25
N VAL A 12 -12.81 19.89 -10.08
CA VAL A 12 -12.87 18.58 -9.39
C VAL A 12 -13.58 17.54 -10.25
N ALA A 13 -14.61 17.95 -11.00
CA ALA A 13 -15.33 17.07 -11.92
C ALA A 13 -14.45 16.56 -13.06
N ALA A 14 -13.58 17.41 -13.64
CA ALA A 14 -12.62 16.98 -14.65
C ALA A 14 -11.64 15.95 -14.08
N VAL A 15 -11.15 16.16 -12.85
CA VAL A 15 -10.27 15.19 -12.18
C VAL A 15 -11.00 13.87 -11.88
N GLN A 16 -12.25 13.91 -11.42
CA GLN A 16 -13.07 12.71 -11.22
C GLN A 16 -13.22 11.92 -12.52
N ALA A 17 -13.61 12.59 -13.61
CA ALA A 17 -13.79 11.96 -14.91
C ALA A 17 -12.48 11.38 -15.46
N ALA A 18 -11.38 12.13 -15.36
CA ALA A 18 -10.07 11.71 -15.85
C ALA A 18 -9.47 10.54 -15.05
N LEU A 19 -9.74 10.45 -13.75
CA LEU A 19 -9.22 9.37 -12.89
C LEU A 19 -10.09 8.12 -12.94
N TYR A 20 -11.40 8.28 -12.72
CA TYR A 20 -12.29 7.15 -12.44
C TYR A 20 -13.15 6.77 -13.65
N ASP A 21 -13.81 7.74 -14.28
CA ASP A 21 -14.75 7.46 -15.38
C ASP A 21 -14.00 6.95 -16.64
N SER A 22 -12.75 7.38 -16.81
CA SER A 22 -11.83 6.90 -17.86
C SER A 22 -11.27 5.49 -17.61
N GLY A 23 -11.35 4.98 -16.36
CA GLY A 23 -10.67 3.76 -15.93
C GLY A 23 -9.17 3.91 -15.64
N LEU A 24 -8.61 5.12 -15.73
CA LEU A 24 -7.17 5.36 -15.60
C LEU A 24 -6.61 4.97 -14.22
N GLU A 25 -7.29 5.37 -13.14
CA GLU A 25 -6.90 5.01 -11.77
C GLU A 25 -6.94 3.50 -11.57
N ALA A 26 -7.95 2.82 -12.11
CA ALA A 26 -8.07 1.36 -11.99
C ALA A 26 -6.94 0.62 -12.72
N ALA A 27 -6.51 1.13 -13.89
CA ALA A 27 -5.39 0.57 -14.65
C ALA A 27 -4.04 0.77 -13.94
N HIS A 28 -3.83 1.94 -13.33
CA HIS A 28 -2.64 2.19 -12.52
C HIS A 28 -2.65 1.38 -11.22
N ASP A 29 -3.80 1.30 -10.54
CA ASP A 29 -3.97 0.51 -9.31
C ASP A 29 -3.90 -1.00 -9.51
N SER A 30 -4.11 -1.51 -10.72
CA SER A 30 -3.85 -2.92 -11.05
C SER A 30 -2.41 -3.19 -11.47
N GLY A 31 -1.60 -2.15 -11.66
CA GLY A 31 -0.27 -2.24 -12.24
C GLY A 31 -0.26 -2.53 -13.75
N ALA A 32 -1.41 -2.42 -14.42
CA ALA A 32 -1.48 -2.47 -15.89
C ALA A 32 -0.89 -1.20 -16.54
N LEU A 33 -0.80 -0.12 -15.77
CA LEU A 33 -0.21 1.15 -16.18
C LEU A 33 0.91 1.55 -15.22
N ASP A 34 2.07 1.90 -15.75
CA ASP A 34 3.16 2.45 -14.95
C ASP A 34 2.92 3.91 -14.57
N GLY A 35 3.70 4.41 -13.61
CA GLY A 35 3.56 5.78 -13.11
C GLY A 35 3.75 6.87 -14.17
N PRO A 36 4.83 6.83 -14.98
CA PRO A 36 5.05 7.82 -16.02
C PRO A 36 3.92 7.87 -17.06
N THR A 37 3.45 6.71 -17.54
CA THR A 37 2.37 6.63 -18.52
C THR A 37 1.04 7.08 -17.92
N TYR A 38 0.77 6.71 -16.66
CA TYR A 38 -0.39 7.18 -15.91
C TYR A 38 -0.44 8.71 -15.83
N LEU A 39 0.67 9.38 -15.47
CA LEU A 39 0.71 10.85 -15.39
C LEU A 39 0.57 11.52 -16.75
N ALA A 40 1.18 10.96 -17.80
CA ALA A 40 1.06 11.47 -19.15
C ALA A 40 -0.39 11.39 -19.66
N GLN A 41 -1.07 10.26 -19.46
CA GLN A 41 -2.47 10.09 -19.86
C GLN A 41 -3.41 10.96 -19.03
N LEU A 42 -3.16 11.07 -17.72
CA LEU A 42 -3.91 11.99 -16.86
C LEU A 42 -3.78 13.43 -17.35
N GLY A 43 -2.57 13.86 -17.70
CA GLY A 43 -2.34 15.18 -18.26
C GLY A 43 -3.04 15.42 -19.59
N ALA A 44 -3.04 14.43 -20.48
CA ALA A 44 -3.77 14.50 -21.75
C ALA A 44 -5.29 14.65 -21.55
N LEU A 45 -5.88 13.91 -20.59
CA LEU A 45 -7.30 14.01 -20.26
C LEU A 45 -7.67 15.36 -19.61
N LEU A 46 -6.73 15.96 -18.85
CA LEU A 46 -6.94 17.24 -18.18
C LEU A 46 -6.52 18.46 -19.00
N GLY A 47 -5.85 18.25 -20.13
CA GLY A 47 -5.30 19.34 -20.95
C GLY A 47 -4.14 20.10 -20.29
N CYS A 48 -3.42 19.48 -19.35
CA CYS A 48 -2.32 20.11 -18.62
C CYS A 48 -1.18 19.12 -18.34
N HIS A 49 0.01 19.63 -18.02
CA HIS A 49 1.11 18.78 -17.54
C HIS A 49 0.85 18.36 -16.08
N VAL A 50 1.02 17.07 -15.78
CA VAL A 50 0.95 16.55 -14.41
C VAL A 50 2.27 15.86 -14.11
N ASP A 51 3.04 16.41 -13.19
CA ASP A 51 4.30 15.85 -12.76
C ASP A 51 4.17 15.06 -11.45
N VAL A 52 5.22 14.29 -11.15
CA VAL A 52 5.30 13.50 -9.92
C VAL A 52 5.21 14.37 -8.66
N PRO A 53 5.89 15.54 -8.56
CA PRO A 53 5.75 16.43 -7.41
C PRO A 53 4.33 16.91 -7.16
N ALA A 54 3.62 17.42 -8.18
CA ALA A 54 2.25 17.92 -8.03
C ALA A 54 1.29 16.78 -7.65
N TRP A 55 1.42 15.62 -8.29
CA TRP A 55 0.62 14.45 -7.95
C TRP A 55 0.88 13.99 -6.50
N THR A 56 2.15 13.94 -6.08
CA THR A 56 2.55 13.52 -4.73
C THR A 56 2.08 14.49 -3.67
N ALA A 57 2.23 15.80 -3.90
CA ALA A 57 1.75 16.84 -2.98
C ALA A 57 0.21 16.80 -2.85
N ALA A 58 -0.50 16.60 -3.96
CA ALA A 58 -1.95 16.42 -3.94
C ALA A 58 -2.38 15.16 -3.18
N ARG A 59 -1.67 14.04 -3.35
CA ARG A 59 -1.88 12.81 -2.57
C ARG A 59 -1.60 13.02 -1.09
N GLN A 60 -0.51 13.72 -0.75
CA GLN A 60 -0.16 14.04 0.63
C GLN A 60 -1.23 14.89 1.30
N ALA A 61 -1.69 15.95 0.65
CA ALA A 61 -2.73 16.81 1.19
C ALA A 61 -4.08 16.08 1.36
N ALA A 62 -4.34 15.09 0.50
CA ALA A 62 -5.54 14.24 0.58
C ALA A 62 -5.40 13.04 1.56
N SER A 63 -4.22 12.82 2.15
CA SER A 63 -3.96 11.67 3.01
C SER A 63 -3.80 12.12 4.47
N HIS A 64 -4.54 11.50 5.36
CA HIS A 64 -4.55 11.86 6.78
C HIS A 64 -4.15 10.65 7.65
N PRO A 65 -2.85 10.28 7.70
CA PRO A 65 -2.40 9.21 8.57
C PRO A 65 -2.66 9.55 10.04
N GLN A 66 -3.25 8.61 10.77
CA GLN A 66 -3.52 8.77 12.19
C GLN A 66 -2.21 8.76 12.99
N GLN A 67 -1.81 9.91 13.52
CA GLN A 67 -0.55 10.09 14.23
C GLN A 67 -0.38 9.11 15.41
N ALA A 68 -1.46 8.85 16.17
CA ALA A 68 -1.43 7.89 17.28
C ALA A 68 -1.09 6.46 16.82
N VAL A 69 -1.54 6.05 15.63
CA VAL A 69 -1.19 4.76 15.03
C VAL A 69 0.27 4.75 14.62
N LEU A 70 0.75 5.82 13.95
CA LEU A 70 2.16 5.93 13.56
C LEU A 70 3.09 5.83 14.76
N GLN A 71 2.81 6.60 15.81
CA GLN A 71 3.58 6.58 17.05
C GLN A 71 3.60 5.19 17.67
N ARG A 72 2.44 4.52 17.74
CA ARG A 72 2.37 3.15 18.26
C ARG A 72 3.22 2.21 17.42
N LEU A 73 3.16 2.28 16.10
CA LEU A 73 3.96 1.44 15.23
C LEU A 73 5.47 1.69 15.35
N GLN A 74 5.88 2.95 15.55
CA GLN A 74 7.28 3.28 15.84
C GLN A 74 7.77 2.68 17.16
N THR A 75 6.89 2.55 18.16
CA THR A 75 7.24 1.85 19.42
C THR A 75 7.26 0.33 19.28
N LEU A 76 6.59 -0.24 18.28
CA LEU A 76 6.67 -1.67 18.02
C LEU A 76 8.03 -1.95 17.39
N GLN A 77 8.94 -2.55 18.16
CA GLN A 77 10.24 -3.03 17.67
C GLN A 77 10.06 -4.31 16.83
N VAL A 78 9.30 -4.20 15.74
CA VAL A 78 8.93 -5.30 14.85
C VAL A 78 9.15 -4.88 13.40
N PRO A 79 9.62 -5.78 12.51
CA PRO A 79 9.72 -5.46 11.10
C PRO A 79 8.35 -5.13 10.49
N LEU A 80 8.33 -4.07 9.67
CA LEU A 80 7.13 -3.56 9.00
C LEU A 80 7.25 -3.73 7.49
N ALA A 81 6.13 -4.00 6.84
CA ALA A 81 6.00 -3.94 5.39
C ALA A 81 4.66 -3.31 5.02
N VAL A 82 4.56 -2.70 3.84
CA VAL A 82 3.29 -2.19 3.29
C VAL A 82 2.85 -3.08 2.15
N LEU A 83 1.59 -3.52 2.14
CA LEU A 83 0.97 -4.17 0.99
C LEU A 83 -0.30 -3.40 0.63
N THR A 84 -0.30 -2.70 -0.50
CA THR A 84 -1.42 -1.85 -0.92
C THR A 84 -1.86 -2.10 -2.35
N ASN A 85 -3.18 -2.07 -2.58
CA ASN A 85 -3.74 -1.95 -3.91
C ASN A 85 -3.68 -0.48 -4.32
N ASN A 86 -2.50 0.02 -4.65
CA ASN A 86 -2.27 1.32 -5.26
C ASN A 86 -1.23 1.12 -6.37
N GLY A 87 -1.24 1.98 -7.39
CA GLY A 87 -0.21 1.95 -8.42
C GLY A 87 1.18 2.39 -7.93
N ALA A 88 2.18 2.20 -8.81
CA ALA A 88 3.60 2.30 -8.48
C ALA A 88 4.05 3.67 -7.93
N LEU A 89 3.35 4.76 -8.27
CA LEU A 89 3.64 6.09 -7.73
C LEU A 89 3.48 6.19 -6.21
N MET A 90 2.67 5.30 -5.60
CA MET A 90 2.49 5.30 -4.15
C MET A 90 3.80 4.99 -3.40
N ALA A 91 4.68 4.15 -3.96
CA ALA A 91 5.99 3.88 -3.37
C ALA A 91 6.86 5.15 -3.29
N GLN A 92 6.68 6.08 -4.22
CA GLN A 92 7.39 7.37 -4.24
C GLN A 92 6.75 8.40 -3.30
N ALA A 93 5.44 8.29 -3.04
CA ALA A 93 4.72 9.18 -2.12
C ALA A 93 4.89 8.79 -0.64
N LEU A 94 5.08 7.51 -0.33
CA LEU A 94 5.19 7.01 1.05
C LEU A 94 6.31 7.64 1.89
N PRO A 95 7.53 7.94 1.37
CA PRO A 95 8.54 8.68 2.13
C PRO A 95 8.04 10.03 2.64
N MET A 96 7.24 10.74 1.84
CA MET A 96 6.68 12.05 2.19
C MET A 96 5.46 11.94 3.12
N LEU A 97 4.65 10.90 2.94
CA LEU A 97 3.47 10.63 3.76
C LEU A 97 3.83 10.16 5.18
N LEU A 98 4.88 9.34 5.30
CA LEU A 98 5.23 8.62 6.52
C LEU A 98 6.71 8.80 6.89
N PRO A 99 7.25 10.02 6.98
CA PRO A 99 8.68 10.26 7.07
C PRO A 99 9.33 9.58 8.28
N GLY A 100 8.65 9.55 9.43
CA GLY A 100 9.15 8.89 10.64
C GLY A 100 9.07 7.36 10.64
N LEU A 101 8.29 6.75 9.73
CA LEU A 101 8.11 5.30 9.64
C LEU A 101 8.85 4.71 8.44
N PHE A 102 9.02 5.50 7.37
CA PHE A 102 9.56 5.04 6.10
C PHE A 102 10.95 4.39 6.18
N PRO A 103 11.89 4.83 7.05
CA PRO A 103 13.16 4.12 7.22
C PRO A 103 12.99 2.63 7.57
N ALA A 104 11.94 2.26 8.31
CA ALA A 104 11.63 0.86 8.63
C ALA A 104 10.93 0.10 7.49
N LEU A 105 10.42 0.81 6.48
CA LEU A 105 9.67 0.29 5.33
C LEU A 105 10.51 0.23 4.04
N GLN A 106 11.73 0.75 4.03
CA GLN A 106 12.57 0.80 2.84
C GLN A 106 12.81 -0.61 2.29
N GLY A 107 12.49 -0.81 1.01
CA GLY A 107 12.55 -2.13 0.35
C GLY A 107 11.43 -3.10 0.75
N ARG A 108 10.44 -2.66 1.54
CA ARG A 108 9.33 -3.48 2.06
C ARG A 108 7.95 -2.89 1.70
N VAL A 109 7.88 -2.13 0.63
CA VAL A 109 6.65 -1.56 0.09
C VAL A 109 6.24 -2.33 -1.16
N PHE A 110 5.09 -2.98 -1.08
CA PHE A 110 4.48 -3.76 -2.14
C PHE A 110 3.22 -3.02 -2.60
N CYS A 111 3.38 -2.22 -3.66
CA CYS A 111 2.26 -1.72 -4.45
C CYS A 111 1.77 -2.84 -5.37
N SER A 112 0.58 -2.71 -5.96
CA SER A 112 0.06 -3.70 -6.90
C SER A 112 1.12 -4.01 -7.97
N ALA A 113 1.72 -5.19 -7.91
CA ALA A 113 2.67 -5.63 -8.91
C ALA A 113 1.85 -6.07 -10.12
N GLY A 114 2.15 -5.52 -11.30
CA GLY A 114 1.37 -5.76 -12.51
C GLY A 114 0.96 -7.23 -12.70
N GLY A 115 -0.30 -7.43 -13.09
CA GLY A 115 -0.95 -8.75 -13.20
C GLY A 115 -2.09 -8.95 -12.20
N ASP A 116 -2.56 -10.19 -12.03
CA ASP A 116 -3.67 -10.55 -11.12
C ASP A 116 -3.28 -10.60 -9.62
N LEU A 117 -2.07 -10.16 -9.26
CA LEU A 117 -1.53 -10.22 -7.90
C LEU A 117 -1.89 -8.98 -7.09
N ARG A 118 -3.16 -8.90 -6.68
CA ARG A 118 -3.67 -7.86 -5.77
C ARG A 118 -4.52 -8.45 -4.64
N LYS A 119 -4.67 -7.70 -3.55
CA LYS A 119 -5.63 -8.09 -2.51
C LYS A 119 -7.05 -8.06 -3.10
N PRO A 120 -7.93 -9.03 -2.79
CA PRO A 120 -7.79 -10.07 -1.77
C PRO A 120 -7.25 -11.42 -2.28
N HIS A 121 -6.66 -11.49 -3.48
CA HIS A 121 -6.20 -12.75 -4.06
C HIS A 121 -5.09 -13.40 -3.19
N PRO A 122 -5.22 -14.67 -2.74
CA PRO A 122 -4.26 -15.29 -1.81
C PRO A 122 -2.80 -15.24 -2.26
N ALA A 123 -2.55 -15.34 -3.57
CA ALA A 123 -1.21 -15.36 -4.12
C ALA A 123 -0.41 -14.07 -3.85
N VAL A 124 -1.07 -12.91 -3.66
CA VAL A 124 -0.35 -11.67 -3.33
C VAL A 124 0.29 -11.75 -1.95
N PHE A 125 -0.38 -12.38 -0.98
CA PHE A 125 0.14 -12.54 0.37
C PHE A 125 1.29 -13.53 0.39
N GLN A 126 1.16 -14.64 -0.32
CA GLN A 126 2.22 -15.65 -0.46
C GLN A 126 3.47 -15.06 -1.11
N HIS A 127 3.29 -14.26 -2.16
CA HIS A 127 4.38 -13.55 -2.83
C HIS A 127 5.12 -12.61 -1.85
N VAL A 128 4.39 -11.76 -1.13
CA VAL A 128 4.99 -10.83 -0.14
C VAL A 128 5.72 -11.58 0.96
N LEU A 129 5.13 -12.65 1.51
CA LEU A 129 5.76 -13.48 2.54
C LEU A 129 7.05 -14.14 2.05
N ALA A 130 7.06 -14.63 0.80
CA ALA A 130 8.24 -15.22 0.18
C ALA A 130 9.35 -14.17 -0.02
N VAL A 131 9.03 -12.99 -0.54
CA VAL A 131 10.01 -11.89 -0.70
C VAL A 131 10.57 -11.44 0.65
N LEU A 132 9.73 -11.39 1.69
CA LEU A 132 10.16 -11.01 3.04
C LEU A 132 10.88 -12.15 3.79
N GLY A 133 10.84 -13.39 3.30
CA GLY A 133 11.41 -14.55 3.96
C GLY A 133 10.74 -14.90 5.29
N VAL A 134 9.43 -14.63 5.44
CA VAL A 134 8.72 -14.80 6.71
C VAL A 134 7.58 -15.81 6.62
N ALA A 135 7.46 -16.66 7.65
CA ALA A 135 6.40 -17.65 7.72
C ALA A 135 5.04 -16.98 8.05
N PRO A 136 3.92 -17.42 7.43
CA PRO A 136 2.58 -16.87 7.71
C PRO A 136 2.20 -16.91 9.20
N ALA A 137 2.75 -17.87 9.96
CA ALA A 137 2.52 -18.02 11.40
C ALA A 137 3.10 -16.89 12.26
N HIS A 138 4.10 -16.17 11.73
CA HIS A 138 4.79 -15.06 12.41
C HIS A 138 4.37 -13.69 11.84
N THR A 139 3.32 -13.67 11.03
CA THR A 139 2.82 -12.45 10.40
C THR A 139 1.46 -12.06 10.97
N LEU A 140 1.29 -10.76 11.19
CA LEU A 140 0.04 -10.08 11.46
C LEU A 140 -0.29 -9.20 10.26
N PHE A 141 -1.42 -9.46 9.61
CA PHE A 141 -1.90 -8.61 8.51
C PHE A 141 -3.00 -7.67 9.00
N VAL A 142 -2.86 -6.37 8.72
CA VAL A 142 -3.85 -5.35 9.08
C VAL A 142 -4.36 -4.67 7.82
N ASP A 143 -5.68 -4.62 7.68
CA ASP A 143 -6.34 -3.97 6.54
C ASP A 143 -7.71 -3.46 6.96
N ASP A 144 -8.19 -2.42 6.31
CA ASP A 144 -9.52 -1.84 6.54
C ASP A 144 -10.62 -2.69 5.89
N LEU A 145 -10.30 -3.42 4.82
CA LEU A 145 -11.26 -4.23 4.09
C LEU A 145 -11.28 -5.67 4.60
N PHE A 146 -12.43 -6.10 5.11
CA PHE A 146 -12.64 -7.47 5.57
C PHE A 146 -12.35 -8.53 4.49
N THR A 147 -12.61 -8.21 3.23
CA THR A 147 -12.28 -9.08 2.08
C THR A 147 -10.78 -9.33 1.97
N ASN A 148 -9.94 -8.31 2.18
CA ASN A 148 -8.48 -8.43 2.19
C ASN A 148 -8.00 -9.26 3.37
N VAL A 149 -8.56 -9.03 4.56
CA VAL A 149 -8.27 -9.82 5.77
C VAL A 149 -8.62 -11.30 5.58
N ARG A 150 -9.76 -11.59 4.95
CA ARG A 150 -10.15 -12.96 4.59
C ARG A 150 -9.21 -13.58 3.56
N GLY A 151 -8.81 -12.81 2.54
CA GLY A 151 -7.82 -13.23 1.56
C GLY A 151 -6.50 -13.65 2.21
N ALA A 152 -6.02 -12.83 3.16
CA ALA A 152 -4.78 -13.07 3.89
C ALA A 152 -4.82 -14.34 4.76
N ARG A 153 -5.98 -14.67 5.35
CA ARG A 153 -6.16 -15.90 6.12
C ARG A 153 -6.21 -17.16 5.25
N GLY A 154 -6.43 -17.03 3.94
CA GLY A 154 -6.62 -18.15 3.03
C GLY A 154 -7.87 -18.99 3.35
N ARG A 155 -8.14 -20.01 2.52
CA ARG A 155 -9.03 -21.12 2.92
C ARG A 155 -8.17 -22.18 3.64
N PRO A 156 -8.67 -22.85 4.69
CA PRO A 156 -7.89 -23.82 5.49
C PRO A 156 -7.34 -25.05 4.75
N ALA A 157 -7.57 -25.21 3.44
CA ALA A 157 -7.24 -26.44 2.72
C ALA A 157 -5.73 -26.77 2.68
N ARG A 158 -4.82 -25.82 2.96
CA ARG A 158 -3.36 -26.05 2.99
C ARG A 158 -2.56 -25.34 4.10
N GLY A 159 -3.19 -24.58 5.00
CA GLY A 159 -2.48 -23.94 6.12
C GLY A 159 -1.56 -22.75 5.77
N ASP A 160 -1.52 -22.31 4.51
CA ASP A 160 -0.62 -21.25 4.02
C ASP A 160 -1.08 -19.79 4.30
N GLY A 161 -2.05 -19.62 5.19
CA GLY A 161 -2.65 -18.32 5.51
C GLY A 161 -1.98 -17.60 6.70
N VAL A 162 -2.05 -16.26 6.70
CA VAL A 162 -1.61 -15.44 7.84
C VAL A 162 -2.46 -15.80 9.07
N ARG A 163 -1.80 -16.26 10.15
CA ARG A 163 -2.52 -16.76 11.35
C ARG A 163 -3.28 -15.68 12.10
N ARG A 164 -2.83 -14.43 12.05
CA ARG A 164 -3.51 -13.30 12.66
C ARG A 164 -3.75 -12.24 11.59
N ALA A 165 -5.00 -11.99 11.27
CA ALA A 165 -5.37 -10.90 10.41
C ALA A 165 -6.47 -10.10 11.09
N TRP A 166 -6.38 -8.77 11.06
CA TRP A 166 -7.26 -7.87 11.81
C TRP A 166 -7.83 -6.78 10.90
N VAL A 167 -9.09 -6.42 11.15
CA VAL A 167 -9.79 -5.33 10.47
C VAL A 167 -9.73 -4.09 11.35
N GLY A 168 -9.19 -2.99 10.82
CA GLY A 168 -9.11 -1.71 11.53
C GLY A 168 -9.76 -0.55 10.79
N GLN A 169 -10.53 0.26 11.51
CA GLN A 169 -10.97 1.57 11.05
C GLN A 169 -9.81 2.57 11.23
N GLY A 170 -9.52 3.42 10.24
CA GLY A 170 -8.54 4.52 10.41
C GLY A 170 -7.15 4.33 9.81
N VAL A 171 -6.97 3.38 8.89
CA VAL A 171 -5.66 2.99 8.34
C VAL A 171 -5.48 3.37 6.87
N GLU A 172 -6.18 4.40 6.39
CA GLU A 172 -6.23 4.78 4.97
C GLU A 172 -4.84 5.06 4.35
N ALA A 173 -3.86 5.45 5.16
CA ALA A 173 -2.46 5.63 4.75
C ALA A 173 -1.52 4.46 5.11
N LEU A 174 -1.96 3.47 5.91
CA LEU A 174 -1.13 2.39 6.45
C LEU A 174 -1.73 1.00 6.25
N ARG A 175 -1.60 0.49 5.04
CA ARG A 175 -1.87 -0.91 4.75
C ARG A 175 -0.62 -1.73 5.06
N CYS A 176 -0.39 -2.02 6.35
CA CYS A 176 0.84 -2.66 6.83
C CYS A 176 0.68 -4.15 7.20
N ALA A 177 1.68 -4.96 6.84
CA ALA A 177 1.95 -6.24 7.47
C ALA A 177 2.96 -6.04 8.61
N LEU A 178 2.62 -6.51 9.80
CA LEU A 178 3.43 -6.52 11.01
C LEU A 178 4.05 -7.92 11.18
N ILE A 179 5.37 -8.03 11.32
CA ILE A 179 6.03 -9.33 11.54
C ILE A 179 6.44 -9.45 13.00
N ARG A 180 6.00 -10.48 13.73
CA ARG A 180 6.51 -10.77 15.08
C ARG A 180 7.45 -11.97 15.01
N GLY A 181 8.76 -11.71 15.06
CA GLY A 181 9.76 -12.76 15.27
C GLY A 181 10.06 -12.92 16.76
N GLN A 182 9.92 -14.13 17.31
CA GLN A 182 10.79 -14.53 18.41
C GLN A 182 12.12 -14.92 17.75
N SER A 183 13.22 -14.26 18.10
CA SER A 183 14.54 -14.78 17.74
C SER A 183 14.66 -16.21 18.25
N PRO A 184 15.06 -17.20 17.44
CA PRO A 184 15.68 -18.37 18.01
C PRO A 184 17.01 -17.89 18.60
N LEU A 185 17.06 -17.73 19.92
CA LEU A 185 18.35 -17.70 20.62
C LEU A 185 19.13 -18.92 20.11
N PRO A 186 20.40 -18.78 19.68
CA PRO A 186 21.21 -19.95 19.40
C PRO A 186 21.25 -20.77 20.69
N ARG A 187 20.84 -22.03 20.60
CA ARG A 187 21.11 -23.02 21.65
C ARG A 187 22.64 -23.00 21.82
N ARG A 188 23.13 -22.45 22.92
CA ARG A 188 24.48 -22.72 23.38
C ARG A 188 24.52 -24.22 23.65
N GLY A 189 25.10 -24.96 22.71
CA GLY A 189 25.51 -26.34 22.93
C GLY A 189 26.59 -26.37 24.01
N LEU A 190 26.49 -27.42 24.82
CA LEU A 190 27.40 -27.82 25.89
C LEU A 190 28.86 -27.91 25.42
#